data_AF-A0A177C8N8-F1
#
_entry.id   AF-A0A177C8N8-F1
#
_cell.length_a   1.000
_cell.length_b   1.000
_cell.length_c   1.000
_cell.angle_alpha   90.00
_cell.angle_beta   90.00
_cell.angle_gamma   90.00
#
_symmetry.space_group_name_H-M   'P 1'
#
loop_
_entity.id
_entity.type
_entity.pdbx_description
1 polymer ?
#
loop_
_entity_poly.entity_id
_entity_poly.type
_entity_poly.pdbx_seq_one_letter_code
_entity_poly.pdbx_strand_id
1 'polypeptide(L)'
;MDVQARGVMSKEMLETWAKRPKRNFSRPPNRFVTFAQARYAFEALYHELIGFMQALDVEPPPAGVDASQWIQSEYEVFQSEFNALSICLDQFLARLTHITAQEDRDSVLGIKLFREQIRVYLRLFKGFDPAKRTREIEWCVEEQDMKLMLELACELLRAPPDISVPAGAQPDDYYPNTTDPKYDTKSDIPAYSRPVFSSNTGLLSALWLVVSKAKSSTLRRRAIALMLDFPRREGIWDGVVAGRVAWEILRLEETAVDGVLGVNPDQQAETIADINKVRDCSIHYVAPRVMEVEFRSLRQWEAGPHVRGMKKLLAW
;
A
#
# COMPACT_ATOMS: atom_id res chain seq x y z
N MET A 1 -9.13 -11.89 -1.72
CA MET A 1 -8.85 -12.22 -0.30
C MET A 1 -7.53 -12.96 -0.09
N ASP A 2 -7.23 -14.09 -0.76
CA ASP A 2 -5.98 -14.85 -0.52
C ASP A 2 -4.70 -14.00 -0.59
N VAL A 3 -4.53 -13.20 -1.66
CA VAL A 3 -3.37 -12.29 -1.83
C VAL A 3 -3.26 -11.26 -0.70
N GLN A 4 -4.39 -10.76 -0.20
CA GLN A 4 -4.39 -9.83 0.93
C GLN A 4 -3.98 -10.54 2.22
N ALA A 5 -4.55 -11.72 2.49
CA ALA A 5 -4.24 -12.53 3.67
C ALA A 5 -2.74 -12.87 3.75
N ARG A 6 -2.13 -13.24 2.62
CA ARG A 6 -0.68 -13.46 2.53
C ARG A 6 0.15 -12.23 2.92
N GLY A 7 -0.36 -11.04 2.63
CA GLY A 7 0.32 -9.78 2.97
C GLY A 7 0.45 -9.50 4.47
N VAL A 8 -0.30 -10.19 5.33
CA VAL A 8 -0.24 -10.03 6.80
C VAL A 8 0.23 -11.29 7.52
N MET A 9 0.53 -12.36 6.79
CA MET A 9 1.01 -13.62 7.36
C MET A 9 2.49 -13.52 7.68
N SER A 10 2.91 -14.19 8.75
CA SER A 10 4.34 -14.38 9.02
C SER A 10 4.97 -15.27 7.95
N LYS A 11 6.31 -15.25 7.85
CA LYS A 11 7.03 -16.11 6.91
C LYS A 11 6.72 -17.59 7.16
N GLU A 12 6.69 -18.01 8.42
CA GLU A 12 6.39 -19.38 8.83
C GLU A 12 4.96 -19.80 8.43
N MET A 13 4.00 -18.87 8.54
CA MET A 13 2.64 -19.10 8.08
C MET A 13 2.58 -19.24 6.56
N LEU A 14 3.32 -18.42 5.82
CA LEU A 14 3.35 -18.48 4.35
C LEU A 14 3.98 -19.78 3.83
N GLU A 15 5.01 -20.30 4.50
CA GLU A 15 5.69 -21.56 4.14
C GLU A 15 4.74 -22.77 4.22
N THR A 16 3.76 -22.73 5.12
CA THR A 16 2.78 -23.82 5.32
C THR A 16 1.43 -23.54 4.65
N TRP A 17 1.22 -22.34 4.12
CA TRP A 17 -0.02 -21.96 3.45
C TRP A 17 -0.14 -22.65 2.08
N ALA A 18 -1.37 -22.96 1.67
CA ALA A 18 -1.61 -23.59 0.37
C ALA A 18 -1.00 -22.74 -0.76
N LYS A 19 -0.34 -23.38 -1.73
CA LYS A 19 0.22 -22.67 -2.88
C LYS A 19 -0.88 -21.92 -3.61
N ARG A 20 -0.57 -20.70 -4.07
CA ARG A 20 -1.53 -19.91 -4.82
C ARG A 20 -1.88 -20.67 -6.10
N PRO A 21 -3.17 -20.91 -6.40
CA PRO A 21 -3.55 -21.49 -7.67
C PRO A 21 -3.08 -20.56 -8.80
N LYS A 22 -2.36 -21.13 -9.79
CA LYS A 22 -2.00 -20.39 -11.00
C LYS A 22 -3.27 -19.95 -11.71
N ARG A 23 -3.27 -18.74 -12.25
CA ARG A 23 -4.41 -18.23 -12.99
C ARG A 23 -4.66 -19.09 -14.22
N ASN A 24 -5.93 -19.40 -14.43
CA ASN A 24 -6.43 -20.15 -15.57
C ASN A 24 -7.48 -19.29 -16.29
N PHE A 25 -7.10 -18.06 -16.66
CA PHE A 25 -7.97 -17.14 -17.40
C PHE A 25 -7.40 -16.86 -18.79
N SER A 26 -8.31 -16.62 -19.72
CA SER A 26 -8.06 -16.28 -21.12
C SER A 26 -7.12 -15.08 -21.25
N ARG A 27 -6.39 -15.01 -22.37
CA ARG A 27 -5.62 -13.83 -22.80
C ARG A 27 -6.40 -12.53 -22.54
N PRO A 28 -5.72 -11.41 -22.20
CA PRO A 28 -6.39 -10.14 -21.96
C PRO A 28 -7.39 -9.82 -23.07
N PRO A 29 -8.58 -9.29 -22.73
CA PRO A 29 -9.62 -9.07 -23.72
C PRO A 29 -9.14 -8.05 -24.77
N ASN A 30 -9.39 -8.33 -26.06
CA ASN A 30 -9.02 -7.42 -27.15
C ASN A 30 -9.74 -6.06 -27.11
N ARG A 31 -10.81 -5.94 -26.31
CA ARG A 31 -11.54 -4.69 -26.07
C ARG A 31 -12.36 -4.77 -24.79
N PHE A 32 -12.54 -3.64 -24.11
CA PHE A 32 -13.54 -3.51 -23.05
C PHE A 32 -14.90 -3.04 -23.62
N VAL A 33 -15.97 -3.61 -23.05
CA VAL A 33 -17.37 -3.24 -23.33
C VAL A 33 -18.01 -2.58 -22.12
N THR A 34 -17.61 -2.94 -20.90
CA THR A 34 -18.17 -2.39 -19.65
C THR A 34 -17.09 -1.98 -18.66
N PHE A 35 -17.42 -1.07 -17.74
CA PHE A 35 -16.54 -0.72 -16.62
C PHE A 35 -16.19 -1.93 -15.75
N ALA A 36 -17.15 -2.83 -15.52
CA ALA A 36 -16.93 -4.05 -14.74
C ALA A 36 -15.85 -4.95 -15.36
N GLN A 37 -15.85 -5.10 -16.69
CA GLN A 37 -14.80 -5.86 -17.40
C GLN A 37 -13.43 -5.21 -17.26
N ALA A 38 -13.36 -3.89 -17.48
CA ALA A 38 -12.11 -3.14 -17.34
C ALA A 38 -11.57 -3.25 -15.92
N ARG A 39 -12.41 -2.98 -14.92
CA ARG A 39 -12.06 -3.09 -13.50
C ARG A 39 -11.56 -4.48 -13.13
N TYR A 40 -12.30 -5.53 -13.50
CA TYR A 40 -11.89 -6.90 -13.21
C TYR A 40 -10.53 -7.24 -13.82
N ALA A 41 -10.25 -6.79 -15.06
CA ALA A 41 -8.97 -7.08 -15.71
C ALA A 41 -7.78 -6.44 -14.97
N PHE A 42 -7.91 -5.17 -14.58
CA PHE A 42 -6.87 -4.48 -13.80
C PHE A 42 -6.74 -5.03 -12.38
N GLU A 43 -7.85 -5.32 -11.70
CA GLU A 43 -7.83 -5.96 -10.37
C GLU A 43 -7.16 -7.34 -10.42
N ALA A 44 -7.43 -8.14 -11.45
CA ALA A 44 -6.82 -9.45 -11.63
C ALA A 44 -5.30 -9.33 -11.82
N LEU A 45 -4.87 -8.48 -12.76
CA LEU A 45 -3.44 -8.25 -13.02
C LEU A 45 -2.71 -7.71 -11.78
N TYR A 46 -3.32 -6.78 -11.05
CA TYR A 46 -2.78 -6.25 -9.80
C TYR A 46 -2.55 -7.37 -8.77
N HIS A 47 -3.59 -8.16 -8.47
CA HIS A 47 -3.46 -9.23 -7.50
C HIS A 47 -2.45 -10.30 -7.93
N GLU A 48 -2.31 -10.56 -9.23
CA GLU A 48 -1.28 -11.45 -9.76
C GLU A 48 0.13 -10.93 -9.50
N LEU A 49 0.41 -9.71 -9.93
CA LEU A 49 1.69 -9.07 -9.73
C LEU A 49 2.10 -9.06 -8.25
N ILE A 50 1.19 -8.66 -7.36
CA ILE A 50 1.45 -8.65 -5.91
C ILE A 50 1.73 -10.05 -5.38
N GLY A 51 0.91 -11.03 -5.73
CA GLY A 51 1.13 -12.38 -5.22
C GLY A 51 2.36 -13.06 -5.83
N PHE A 52 2.78 -12.71 -7.06
CA PHE A 52 4.07 -13.12 -7.61
C PHE A 52 5.22 -12.52 -6.78
N MET A 53 5.19 -11.21 -6.52
CA MET A 53 6.20 -10.53 -5.71
C MET A 53 6.25 -11.04 -4.27
N GLN A 54 5.12 -11.42 -3.68
CA GLN A 54 5.06 -12.04 -2.35
C GLN A 54 5.61 -13.46 -2.36
N ALA A 55 5.32 -14.24 -3.40
CA ALA A 55 5.80 -15.61 -3.52
C ALA A 55 7.33 -15.67 -3.60
N LEU A 56 7.99 -14.69 -4.23
CA LEU A 56 9.46 -14.65 -4.29
C LEU A 56 10.15 -14.62 -2.91
N ASP A 57 9.49 -14.12 -1.86
CA ASP A 57 10.09 -14.08 -0.51
C ASP A 57 10.04 -15.45 0.21
N VAL A 58 9.26 -16.40 -0.31
CA VAL A 58 8.93 -17.68 0.37
C VAL A 58 9.24 -18.88 -0.51
N GLU A 59 8.88 -18.80 -1.79
CA GLU A 59 9.11 -19.80 -2.82
C GLU A 59 10.23 -19.31 -3.75
N PRO A 60 11.46 -19.87 -3.64
CA PRO A 60 12.53 -19.53 -4.57
C PRO A 60 12.15 -19.96 -5.99
N PRO A 61 12.78 -19.36 -7.02
CA PRO A 61 12.61 -19.77 -8.42
C PRO A 61 12.79 -21.27 -8.62
N PRO A 62 12.14 -21.87 -9.65
CA PRO A 62 12.21 -23.31 -9.91
C PRO A 62 13.64 -23.84 -9.99
N ALA A 63 13.90 -24.97 -9.33
CA ALA A 63 15.21 -25.61 -9.34
C ALA A 63 15.65 -25.97 -10.77
N GLY A 64 16.91 -25.68 -11.10
CA GLY A 64 17.49 -25.98 -12.41
C GLY A 64 17.19 -24.94 -13.51
N VAL A 65 16.46 -23.87 -13.19
CA VAL A 65 16.26 -22.73 -14.09
C VAL A 65 17.13 -21.57 -13.61
N ASP A 66 17.66 -20.77 -14.55
CA ASP A 66 18.27 -19.49 -14.22
C ASP A 66 17.20 -18.58 -13.60
N ALA A 67 17.34 -18.34 -12.29
CA ALA A 67 16.42 -17.55 -11.50
C ALA A 67 16.17 -16.16 -12.09
N SER A 68 17.22 -15.50 -12.57
CA SER A 68 17.15 -14.16 -13.14
C SER A 68 16.38 -14.19 -14.45
N GLN A 69 16.65 -15.16 -15.32
CA GLN A 69 15.93 -15.31 -16.60
C GLN A 69 14.45 -15.65 -16.39
N TRP A 70 14.13 -16.54 -15.45
CA TRP A 70 12.73 -16.88 -15.16
C TRP A 70 11.96 -15.67 -14.63
N ILE A 71 12.50 -14.95 -13.65
CA ILE A 71 11.88 -13.75 -13.09
C ILE A 71 11.68 -12.68 -14.17
N GLN A 72 12.69 -12.47 -15.00
CA GLN A 72 12.62 -11.53 -16.11
C GLN A 72 11.50 -11.91 -17.08
N SER A 73 11.35 -13.20 -17.41
CA SER A 73 10.29 -13.68 -18.30
C SER A 73 8.88 -13.47 -17.73
N GLU A 74 8.68 -13.73 -16.42
CA GLU A 74 7.40 -13.47 -15.75
C GLU A 74 7.09 -11.97 -15.70
N TYR A 75 8.12 -11.14 -15.43
CA TYR A 75 7.99 -9.69 -15.44
C TYR A 75 7.60 -9.14 -16.83
N GLU A 76 8.22 -9.66 -17.90
CA GLU A 76 7.89 -9.29 -19.28
C GLU A 76 6.45 -9.63 -19.64
N VAL A 77 5.92 -10.75 -19.13
CA VAL A 77 4.50 -11.11 -19.27
C VAL A 77 3.61 -10.05 -18.59
N PHE A 78 3.88 -9.70 -17.33
CA PHE A 78 3.11 -8.67 -16.64
C PHE A 78 3.17 -7.31 -17.35
N GLN A 79 4.35 -6.91 -17.83
CA GLN A 79 4.54 -5.66 -18.56
C GLN A 79 3.75 -5.65 -19.88
N SER A 80 3.78 -6.77 -20.63
CA SER A 80 3.05 -6.92 -21.88
C SER A 80 1.53 -6.86 -21.67
N GLU A 81 1.02 -7.59 -20.66
CA GLU A 81 -0.39 -7.54 -20.30
C GLU A 81 -0.84 -6.15 -19.83
N PHE A 82 -0.04 -5.51 -18.97
CA PHE A 82 -0.31 -4.14 -18.51
C PHE A 82 -0.43 -3.15 -19.68
N ASN A 83 0.49 -3.24 -20.65
CA ASN A 83 0.48 -2.38 -21.84
C ASN A 83 -0.77 -2.63 -22.69
N ALA A 84 -1.13 -3.90 -22.92
CA ALA A 84 -2.32 -4.27 -23.69
C ALA A 84 -3.62 -3.79 -23.03
N LEU A 85 -3.77 -4.00 -21.72
CA LEU A 85 -4.94 -3.52 -20.96
C LEU A 85 -5.01 -2.00 -20.93
N SER A 86 -3.87 -1.32 -20.81
CA SER A 86 -3.77 0.15 -20.85
C SER A 86 -4.30 0.71 -22.18
N ILE A 87 -3.87 0.15 -23.32
CA ILE A 87 -4.35 0.55 -24.65
C ILE A 87 -5.87 0.32 -24.76
N CYS A 88 -6.36 -0.85 -24.31
CA CYS A 88 -7.79 -1.17 -24.35
C CYS A 88 -8.62 -0.22 -23.49
N LEU A 89 -8.09 0.21 -22.33
CA LEU A 89 -8.73 1.17 -21.45
C LEU A 89 -8.82 2.54 -22.12
N ASP A 90 -7.72 3.03 -22.67
CA ASP A 90 -7.68 4.34 -23.33
C ASP A 90 -8.67 4.39 -24.51
N GLN A 91 -8.73 3.33 -25.31
CA GLN A 91 -9.72 3.18 -26.39
C GLN A 91 -11.16 3.05 -25.88
N PHE A 92 -11.38 2.42 -24.72
CA PHE A 92 -12.71 2.31 -24.11
C PHE A 92 -13.18 3.67 -23.59
N LEU A 93 -12.34 4.40 -22.87
CA LEU A 93 -12.67 5.71 -22.33
C LEU A 93 -12.87 6.76 -23.44
N ALA A 94 -12.07 6.72 -24.51
CA ALA A 94 -12.24 7.63 -25.65
C ALA A 94 -13.59 7.48 -26.37
N ARG A 95 -14.26 6.32 -26.25
CA ARG A 95 -15.60 6.08 -26.83
C ARG A 95 -16.73 6.63 -25.96
N LEU A 96 -16.44 6.96 -24.70
CA LEU A 96 -17.43 7.51 -23.78
C LEU A 96 -17.48 9.03 -23.99
N THR A 97 -18.37 9.49 -24.86
CA THR A 97 -18.50 10.91 -25.23
C THR A 97 -18.81 11.80 -24.03
N HIS A 98 -19.61 11.34 -23.05
CA HIS A 98 -19.88 12.08 -21.81
C HIS A 98 -20.13 11.13 -20.63
N ILE A 99 -19.25 11.16 -19.64
CA ILE A 99 -19.44 10.44 -18.37
C ILE A 99 -20.12 11.38 -17.36
N THR A 100 -21.43 11.24 -17.25
CA THR A 100 -22.26 12.11 -16.39
C THR A 100 -22.66 11.45 -15.08
N ALA A 101 -22.89 10.14 -15.08
CA ALA A 101 -23.26 9.39 -13.89
C ALA A 101 -22.09 9.31 -12.90
N GLN A 102 -22.38 9.54 -11.62
CA GLN A 102 -21.34 9.53 -10.58
C GLN A 102 -20.72 8.13 -10.42
N GLU A 103 -21.52 7.07 -10.52
CA GLU A 103 -21.04 5.69 -10.42
C GLU A 103 -20.04 5.33 -11.53
N ASP A 104 -20.26 5.85 -12.74
CA ASP A 104 -19.35 5.68 -13.86
C ASP A 104 -18.04 6.44 -13.62
N ARG A 105 -18.11 7.65 -13.06
CA ARG A 105 -16.91 8.41 -12.67
C ARG A 105 -16.11 7.69 -11.61
N ASP A 106 -16.76 7.21 -10.55
CA ASP A 106 -16.13 6.45 -9.48
C ASP A 106 -15.50 5.16 -10.03
N SER A 107 -16.15 4.52 -11.01
CA SER A 107 -15.60 3.36 -11.72
C SER A 107 -14.35 3.72 -12.53
N VAL A 108 -14.36 4.81 -13.29
CA VAL A 108 -13.19 5.28 -14.04
C VAL A 108 -12.03 5.60 -13.11
N LEU A 109 -12.28 6.34 -12.03
CA LEU A 109 -11.25 6.68 -11.04
C LEU A 109 -10.66 5.43 -10.40
N GLY A 110 -11.50 4.47 -10.00
CA GLY A 110 -11.05 3.19 -9.45
C GLY A 110 -10.18 2.39 -10.42
N ILE A 111 -10.56 2.31 -11.70
CA ILE A 111 -9.76 1.62 -12.74
C ILE A 111 -8.42 2.34 -12.95
N LYS A 112 -8.42 3.67 -13.04
CA LYS A 112 -7.18 4.46 -13.16
C LYS A 112 -6.27 4.25 -11.96
N LEU A 113 -6.83 4.19 -10.75
CA LEU A 113 -6.06 3.96 -9.53
C LEU A 113 -5.38 2.58 -9.55
N PHE A 114 -6.04 1.53 -10.03
CA PHE A 114 -5.38 0.23 -10.23
C PHE A 114 -4.30 0.28 -11.31
N ARG A 115 -4.56 0.94 -12.46
CA ARG A 115 -3.55 1.12 -13.52
C ARG A 115 -2.29 1.77 -12.97
N GLU A 116 -2.43 2.82 -12.18
CA GLU A 116 -1.28 3.52 -11.61
C GLU A 116 -0.58 2.71 -10.52
N GLN A 117 -1.31 1.99 -9.67
CA GLN A 117 -0.68 1.04 -8.73
C GLN A 117 0.16 0.00 -9.47
N ILE A 118 -0.38 -0.66 -10.50
CA ILE A 118 0.36 -1.67 -11.28
C ILE A 118 1.61 -1.06 -11.91
N ARG A 119 1.48 0.13 -12.52
CA ARG A 119 2.62 0.87 -13.09
C ARG A 119 3.74 1.07 -12.07
N VAL A 120 3.38 1.50 -10.86
CA VAL A 120 4.33 1.72 -9.77
C VAL A 120 4.96 0.39 -9.32
N TYR A 121 4.18 -0.67 -9.14
CA TYR A 121 4.73 -1.97 -8.73
C TYR A 121 5.69 -2.55 -9.76
N LEU A 122 5.38 -2.41 -11.05
CA LEU A 122 6.29 -2.81 -12.13
C LEU A 122 7.62 -2.05 -12.01
N ARG A 123 7.58 -0.72 -11.86
CA ARG A 123 8.80 0.10 -11.69
C ARG A 123 9.58 -0.18 -10.41
N LEU A 124 8.87 -0.46 -9.33
CA LEU A 124 9.46 -0.74 -8.02
C LEU A 124 10.25 -2.04 -8.03
N PHE A 125 9.83 -3.03 -8.80
CA PHE A 125 10.48 -4.33 -8.82
C PHE A 125 11.77 -4.28 -9.64
N LYS A 126 12.90 -4.59 -9.00
CA LYS A 126 14.21 -4.67 -9.66
C LYS A 126 14.63 -6.09 -10.02
N GLY A 127 14.08 -7.08 -9.31
CA GLY A 127 14.48 -8.48 -9.45
C GLY A 127 14.48 -9.20 -8.10
N PHE A 128 15.38 -10.15 -7.97
CA PHE A 128 15.50 -11.00 -6.79
C PHE A 128 16.96 -11.20 -6.45
N ASP A 129 17.30 -11.03 -5.17
CA ASP A 129 18.65 -11.25 -4.63
C ASP A 129 18.77 -12.73 -4.23
N PRO A 130 19.53 -13.56 -4.97
CA PRO A 130 19.65 -14.98 -4.66
C PRO A 130 20.45 -15.24 -3.37
N ALA A 131 21.34 -14.32 -3.00
CA ALA A 131 22.16 -14.45 -1.80
C ALA A 131 21.34 -14.18 -0.54
N LYS A 132 20.49 -13.14 -0.57
CA LYS A 132 19.59 -12.80 0.54
C LYS A 132 18.28 -13.58 0.51
N ARG A 133 17.94 -14.20 -0.63
CA ARG A 133 16.64 -14.87 -0.89
C ARG A 133 15.46 -13.93 -0.66
N THR A 134 15.55 -12.71 -1.20
CA THR A 134 14.53 -11.67 -1.04
C THR A 134 14.33 -10.91 -2.33
N ARG A 135 13.11 -10.41 -2.59
CA ARG A 135 12.88 -9.48 -3.70
C ARG A 135 13.70 -8.20 -3.56
N GLU A 136 14.26 -7.74 -4.67
CA GLU A 136 14.90 -6.44 -4.78
C GLU A 136 13.87 -5.41 -5.24
N ILE A 137 13.80 -4.28 -4.53
CA ILE A 137 12.90 -3.19 -4.86
C ILE A 137 13.62 -1.84 -4.86
N GLU A 138 13.14 -0.93 -5.70
CA GLU A 138 13.55 0.47 -5.74
C GLU A 138 12.90 1.26 -4.57
N TRP A 139 13.63 2.24 -4.04
CA TRP A 139 13.12 3.16 -3.00
C TRP A 139 12.65 4.50 -3.56
N CYS A 140 13.03 4.78 -4.79
CA CYS A 140 12.73 5.98 -5.53
C CYS A 140 11.69 5.68 -6.62
N VAL A 141 10.42 5.99 -6.35
CA VAL A 141 9.40 6.09 -7.41
C VAL A 141 9.29 7.54 -7.84
N GLU A 142 8.97 7.76 -9.10
CA GLU A 142 8.58 9.06 -9.63
C GLU A 142 7.48 9.69 -8.78
N GLU A 143 7.75 10.89 -8.27
CA GLU A 143 6.84 11.60 -7.38
C GLU A 143 5.49 11.90 -8.04
N GLN A 144 5.50 12.05 -9.38
CA GLN A 144 4.31 12.27 -10.17
C GLN A 144 3.32 11.09 -10.11
N ASP A 145 3.82 9.85 -10.05
CA ASP A 145 2.95 8.66 -9.92
C ASP A 145 2.25 8.67 -8.54
N MET A 146 2.99 9.05 -7.49
CA MET A 146 2.46 9.15 -6.12
C MET A 146 1.41 10.25 -6.00
N LYS A 147 1.69 11.42 -6.61
CA LYS A 147 0.75 12.54 -6.68
C LYS A 147 -0.54 12.15 -7.40
N LEU A 148 -0.43 11.47 -8.56
CA LEU A 148 -1.60 11.02 -9.32
C LEU A 148 -2.45 10.01 -8.53
N MET A 149 -1.83 9.03 -7.87
CA MET A 149 -2.57 8.09 -7.01
C MET A 149 -3.31 8.82 -5.88
N LEU A 150 -2.67 9.82 -5.27
CA LEU A 150 -3.28 10.62 -4.22
C LEU A 150 -4.45 11.48 -4.74
N GLU A 151 -4.30 12.10 -5.90
CA GLU A 151 -5.37 12.88 -6.55
C GLU A 151 -6.59 12.01 -6.89
N LEU A 152 -6.36 10.85 -7.50
CA LEU A 152 -7.41 9.87 -7.77
C LEU A 152 -8.11 9.41 -6.49
N ALA A 153 -7.36 9.20 -5.41
CA ALA A 153 -7.91 8.82 -4.11
C ALA A 153 -8.73 9.96 -3.47
N CYS A 154 -8.24 11.21 -3.52
CA CYS A 154 -8.98 12.39 -3.07
C CYS A 154 -10.30 12.53 -3.82
N GLU A 155 -10.30 12.39 -5.15
CA GLU A 155 -11.52 12.47 -5.96
C GLU A 155 -12.52 11.35 -5.62
N LEU A 156 -12.05 10.10 -5.48
CA LEU A 156 -12.87 8.96 -5.07
C LEU A 156 -13.53 9.16 -3.71
N LEU A 157 -12.78 9.71 -2.75
CA LEU A 157 -13.26 10.00 -1.40
C LEU A 157 -14.06 11.30 -1.31
N ARG A 158 -14.02 12.12 -2.38
CA ARG A 158 -14.55 13.49 -2.39
C ARG A 158 -13.95 14.32 -1.26
N ALA A 159 -12.67 14.08 -0.97
CA ALA A 159 -11.92 14.75 0.05
C ALA A 159 -11.43 16.13 -0.43
N PRO A 160 -11.21 17.10 0.50
CA PRO A 160 -10.54 18.34 0.17
C PRO A 160 -9.16 18.07 -0.45
N PRO A 161 -8.77 18.79 -1.51
CA PRO A 161 -7.49 18.54 -2.18
C PRO A 161 -6.28 18.88 -1.30
N ASP A 162 -6.45 19.78 -0.34
CA ASP A 162 -5.44 20.27 0.61
C ASP A 162 -5.41 19.50 1.95
N ILE A 163 -6.19 18.41 2.07
CA ILE A 163 -6.23 17.60 3.29
C ILE A 163 -4.85 17.07 3.67
N SER A 164 -4.42 17.31 4.90
CA SER A 164 -3.12 16.85 5.42
C SER A 164 -3.12 16.78 6.94
N VAL A 165 -2.39 15.82 7.49
CA VAL A 165 -2.05 15.84 8.92
C VAL A 165 -1.03 16.96 9.15
N PRO A 166 -1.23 17.86 10.14
CA PRO A 166 -0.24 18.87 10.47
C PRO A 166 1.07 18.23 10.95
N ALA A 167 2.20 18.86 10.65
CA ALA A 167 3.49 18.32 11.04
C ALA A 167 3.62 18.29 12.58
N GLY A 168 4.00 17.13 13.13
CA GLY A 168 4.09 16.91 14.57
C GLY A 168 2.73 16.68 15.28
N ALA A 169 1.59 16.78 14.59
CA ALA A 169 0.30 16.47 15.19
C ALA A 169 0.19 14.97 15.48
N GLN A 170 -0.33 14.64 16.66
CA GLN A 170 -0.71 13.28 17.01
C GLN A 170 -2.17 13.04 16.56
N PRO A 171 -2.45 11.98 15.78
CA PRO A 171 -3.81 11.62 15.42
C PRO A 171 -4.69 11.38 16.64
N ASP A 172 -5.91 11.90 16.61
CA ASP A 172 -6.93 11.62 17.62
C ASP A 172 -7.29 10.12 17.64
N ASP A 173 -7.67 9.60 18.80
CA ASP A 173 -8.12 8.21 18.96
C ASP A 173 -9.50 7.99 18.33
N TYR A 174 -9.53 7.25 17.22
CA TYR A 174 -10.73 7.02 16.41
C TYR A 174 -11.60 5.89 16.96
N TYR A 175 -11.02 4.83 17.55
CA TYR A 175 -11.79 3.82 18.28
C TYR A 175 -11.55 3.98 19.80
N PRO A 176 -12.34 4.84 20.46
CA PRO A 176 -12.27 5.05 21.90
C PRO A 176 -12.13 3.75 22.69
N ASN A 177 -11.26 3.75 23.70
CA ASN A 177 -11.36 2.76 24.74
C ASN A 177 -12.63 3.04 25.54
N THR A 178 -13.64 2.18 25.41
CA THR A 178 -14.92 2.31 26.13
C THR A 178 -14.77 2.20 27.65
N THR A 179 -13.59 1.83 28.15
CA THR A 179 -13.26 1.78 29.57
C THR A 179 -12.56 3.03 30.10
N ASP A 180 -12.21 4.01 29.25
CA ASP A 180 -11.62 5.27 29.71
C ASP A 180 -12.72 6.25 30.18
N PRO A 181 -12.78 6.60 31.48
CA PRO A 181 -13.76 7.55 32.01
C PRO A 181 -13.61 8.98 31.47
N LYS A 182 -12.52 9.30 30.74
CA LYS A 182 -12.34 10.60 30.06
C LYS A 182 -13.03 10.69 28.69
N TYR A 183 -13.54 9.58 28.15
CA TYR A 183 -14.31 9.61 26.92
C TYR A 183 -15.73 10.13 27.19
N ASP A 184 -15.85 11.46 27.20
CA ASP A 184 -17.14 12.12 27.14
C ASP A 184 -17.79 11.79 25.79
N THR A 185 -19.05 11.36 25.82
CA THR A 185 -19.85 10.90 24.67
C THR A 185 -20.15 11.98 23.61
N LYS A 186 -19.42 13.10 23.65
CA LYS A 186 -19.54 14.28 22.79
C LYS A 186 -18.40 14.42 21.78
N SER A 187 -17.59 13.39 21.56
CA SER A 187 -16.70 13.42 20.39
C SER A 187 -17.59 13.31 19.16
N ASP A 188 -17.82 14.45 18.49
CA ASP A 188 -18.54 14.51 17.23
C ASP A 188 -17.89 13.51 16.28
N ILE A 189 -18.67 12.55 15.79
CA ILE A 189 -18.18 11.61 14.79
C ILE A 189 -17.73 12.46 13.59
N PRO A 190 -16.46 12.37 13.12
CA PRO A 190 -15.95 13.26 12.08
C PRO A 190 -16.91 13.32 10.89
N ALA A 191 -17.06 14.49 10.24
CA ALA A 191 -18.08 14.70 9.21
C ALA A 191 -18.03 13.69 8.03
N TYR A 192 -16.88 13.03 7.84
CA TYR A 192 -16.62 12.03 6.77
C TYR A 192 -16.64 10.57 7.25
N SER A 193 -17.07 10.32 8.49
CA SER A 193 -16.93 9.07 9.23
C SER A 193 -17.85 7.91 8.82
N ARG A 194 -18.53 7.94 7.67
CA ARG A 194 -19.41 6.83 7.28
C ARG A 194 -18.53 5.60 6.99
N PRO A 195 -18.53 4.57 7.86
CA PRO A 195 -17.63 3.44 7.67
C PRO A 195 -18.05 2.66 6.42
N VAL A 196 -17.09 2.40 5.55
CA VAL A 196 -17.29 1.60 4.33
C VAL A 196 -16.58 0.28 4.48
N PHE A 197 -17.28 -0.82 4.23
CA PHE A 197 -16.67 -2.14 4.08
C PHE A 197 -16.68 -2.57 2.61
N SER A 198 -15.53 -3.01 2.10
CA SER A 198 -15.41 -3.66 0.81
C SER A 198 -14.58 -4.94 0.93
N SER A 199 -14.92 -5.98 0.19
CA SER A 199 -14.08 -7.18 0.06
C SER A 199 -12.86 -6.96 -0.82
N ASN A 200 -12.88 -5.93 -1.66
CA ASN A 200 -11.78 -5.61 -2.57
C ASN A 200 -10.79 -4.67 -1.90
N THR A 201 -9.52 -4.78 -2.26
CA THR A 201 -8.46 -3.81 -1.93
C THR A 201 -8.13 -3.02 -3.18
N GLY A 202 -8.09 -1.71 -3.07
CA GLY A 202 -7.59 -0.82 -4.12
C GLY A 202 -7.24 0.58 -3.62
N LEU A 203 -8.04 1.17 -2.73
CA LEU A 203 -7.82 2.55 -2.30
C LEU A 203 -6.78 2.62 -1.17
N LEU A 204 -6.96 1.83 -0.11
CA LEU A 204 -6.04 1.73 1.02
C LEU A 204 -4.67 1.20 0.59
N SER A 205 -4.63 0.26 -0.37
CA SER A 205 -3.37 -0.21 -0.95
C SER A 205 -2.63 0.91 -1.71
N ALA A 206 -3.35 1.76 -2.46
CA ALA A 206 -2.76 2.90 -3.13
C ALA A 206 -2.24 3.94 -2.14
N LEU A 207 -3.04 4.29 -1.13
CA LEU A 207 -2.62 5.20 -0.07
C LEU A 207 -1.41 4.66 0.70
N TRP A 208 -1.37 3.36 0.98
CA TRP A 208 -0.24 2.70 1.62
C TRP A 208 1.02 2.74 0.74
N LEU A 209 0.86 2.62 -0.57
CA LEU A 209 1.96 2.77 -1.52
C LEU A 209 2.52 4.21 -1.49
N VAL A 210 1.65 5.22 -1.43
CA VAL A 210 2.06 6.62 -1.27
C VAL A 210 2.82 6.83 0.04
N VAL A 211 2.27 6.39 1.16
CA VAL A 211 2.93 6.47 2.47
C VAL A 211 4.27 5.75 2.46
N SER A 212 4.36 4.55 1.92
CA SER A 212 5.58 3.74 2.02
C SER A 212 6.66 4.14 1.01
N LYS A 213 6.31 4.80 -0.11
CA LYS A 213 7.24 5.02 -1.24
C LYS A 213 7.43 6.45 -1.71
N ALA A 214 6.56 7.40 -1.36
CA ALA A 214 6.79 8.79 -1.71
C ALA A 214 8.05 9.34 -1.00
N LYS A 215 8.81 10.21 -1.69
CA LYS A 215 9.95 10.93 -1.08
C LYS A 215 9.49 12.14 -0.27
N SER A 216 8.44 12.79 -0.74
CA SER A 216 7.85 13.98 -0.12
C SER A 216 7.04 13.61 1.10
N SER A 217 7.46 14.12 2.25
CA SER A 217 6.70 14.02 3.50
C SER A 217 5.31 14.64 3.36
N THR A 218 5.15 15.68 2.55
CA THR A 218 3.85 16.31 2.27
C THR A 218 2.88 15.34 1.63
N LEU A 219 3.27 14.61 0.58
CA LEU A 219 2.38 13.61 -0.04
C LEU A 219 2.00 12.51 0.94
N ARG A 220 2.94 12.08 1.79
CA ARG A 220 2.70 11.06 2.82
C ARG A 220 1.71 11.55 3.88
N ARG A 221 1.84 12.78 4.39
CA ARG A 221 0.90 13.37 5.37
C ARG A 221 -0.52 13.50 4.81
N ARG A 222 -0.66 13.85 3.54
CA ARG A 222 -1.96 13.88 2.85
C ARG A 222 -2.57 12.48 2.75
N ALA A 223 -1.78 11.47 2.37
CA ALA A 223 -2.26 10.08 2.32
C ALA A 223 -2.66 9.54 3.70
N ILE A 224 -1.88 9.87 4.75
CA ILE A 224 -2.20 9.54 6.14
C ILE A 224 -3.53 10.19 6.55
N ALA A 225 -3.73 11.47 6.23
CA ALA A 225 -4.99 12.15 6.54
C ALA A 225 -6.19 11.46 5.89
N LEU A 226 -6.08 11.08 4.62
CA LEU A 226 -7.13 10.30 3.95
C LEU A 226 -7.42 8.97 4.64
N MET A 227 -6.40 8.26 5.15
CA MET A 227 -6.59 7.01 5.87
C MET A 227 -7.30 7.19 7.23
N LEU A 228 -7.02 8.29 7.92
CA LEU A 228 -7.55 8.59 9.25
C LEU A 228 -8.95 9.22 9.21
N ASP A 229 -9.17 10.16 8.29
CA ASP A 229 -10.39 10.97 8.20
C ASP A 229 -11.50 10.29 7.38
N PHE A 230 -11.14 9.34 6.51
CA PHE A 230 -12.08 8.55 5.68
C PHE A 230 -12.03 7.06 6.08
N PRO A 231 -12.53 6.72 7.27
CA PRO A 231 -12.42 5.40 7.87
C PRO A 231 -13.11 4.35 7.01
N ARG A 232 -12.37 3.31 6.65
CA ARG A 232 -12.87 2.22 5.81
C ARG A 232 -12.11 0.93 6.02
N ARG A 233 -12.75 -0.18 5.68
CA ARG A 233 -12.19 -1.52 5.76
C ARG A 233 -12.22 -2.19 4.39
N GLU A 234 -11.05 -2.62 3.92
CA GLU A 234 -10.86 -3.34 2.65
C GLU A 234 -10.33 -4.73 2.91
N GLY A 235 -11.23 -5.71 2.90
CA GLY A 235 -10.94 -7.08 3.30
C GLY A 235 -10.42 -7.12 4.74
N ILE A 236 -9.13 -7.42 4.88
CA ILE A 236 -8.45 -7.47 6.18
C ILE A 236 -7.79 -6.14 6.58
N TRP A 237 -7.72 -5.17 5.68
CA TRP A 237 -7.09 -3.87 5.94
C TRP A 237 -8.08 -2.94 6.61
N ASP A 238 -7.65 -2.33 7.71
CA ASP A 238 -8.38 -1.26 8.39
C ASP A 238 -7.65 0.06 8.14
N GLY A 239 -8.35 1.03 7.54
CA GLY A 239 -7.77 2.31 7.11
C GLY A 239 -7.23 3.13 8.28
N VAL A 240 -7.95 3.16 9.39
CA VAL A 240 -7.54 3.92 10.58
C VAL A 240 -6.30 3.28 11.21
N VAL A 241 -6.29 1.96 11.34
CA VAL A 241 -5.13 1.22 11.85
C VAL A 241 -3.91 1.43 10.95
N ALA A 242 -4.08 1.28 9.63
CA ALA A 242 -3.02 1.52 8.67
C ALA A 242 -2.52 2.98 8.72
N GLY A 243 -3.43 3.95 8.86
CA GLY A 243 -3.13 5.37 9.01
C GLY A 243 -2.29 5.68 10.26
N ARG A 244 -2.58 5.01 11.39
CA ARG A 244 -1.77 5.16 12.62
C ARG A 244 -0.36 4.61 12.47
N VAL A 245 -0.23 3.41 11.90
CA VAL A 245 1.09 2.82 11.62
C VAL A 245 1.86 3.71 10.64
N ALA A 246 1.20 4.17 9.58
CA ALA A 246 1.75 5.10 8.58
C ALA A 246 2.24 6.42 9.19
N TRP A 247 1.47 6.99 10.11
CA TRP A 247 1.84 8.20 10.83
C TRP A 247 3.10 7.98 11.68
N GLU A 248 3.14 6.89 12.45
CA GLU A 248 4.30 6.60 13.29
C GLU A 248 5.55 6.29 12.45
N ILE A 249 5.41 5.61 11.30
CA ILE A 249 6.49 5.45 10.31
C ILE A 249 7.04 6.81 9.91
N LEU A 250 6.17 7.69 9.40
CA LEU A 250 6.62 8.98 8.87
C LEU A 250 7.33 9.81 9.95
N ARG A 251 6.74 9.89 11.14
CA ARG A 251 7.33 10.59 12.28
C ARG A 251 8.72 10.03 12.62
N LEU A 252 8.87 8.71 12.66
CA LEU A 252 10.14 8.07 12.97
C LEU A 252 11.21 8.32 11.90
N GLU A 253 10.81 8.35 10.63
CA GLU A 253 11.69 8.63 9.51
C GLU A 253 12.13 10.11 9.45
N GLU A 254 11.21 11.05 9.70
CA GLU A 254 11.47 12.50 9.69
C GLU A 254 12.46 12.92 10.78
N THR A 255 12.43 12.20 11.90
CA THR A 255 13.25 12.42 13.09
C THR A 255 14.50 11.52 13.12
N ALA A 256 14.71 10.71 12.10
CA ALA A 256 15.83 9.78 12.04
C ALA A 256 17.16 10.48 11.68
N VAL A 257 18.25 9.97 12.25
CA VAL A 257 19.62 10.40 11.94
C VAL A 257 20.46 9.16 11.67
N ASP A 258 21.10 9.12 10.49
CA ASP A 258 21.99 8.03 10.06
C ASP A 258 21.38 6.61 10.22
N GLY A 259 20.11 6.46 9.87
CA GLY A 259 19.38 5.19 9.96
C GLY A 259 18.95 4.79 11.37
N VAL A 260 19.16 5.64 12.37
CA VAL A 260 18.60 5.48 13.72
C VAL A 260 17.29 6.27 13.78
N LEU A 261 16.18 5.56 13.98
CA LEU A 261 14.83 6.13 14.01
C LEU A 261 14.58 6.97 15.27
N GLY A 262 13.80 8.05 15.17
CA GLY A 262 13.29 8.76 16.35
C GLY A 262 14.31 9.57 17.15
N VAL A 263 15.47 9.92 16.57
CA VAL A 263 16.60 10.54 17.29
C VAL A 263 16.33 12.01 17.62
N ASN A 264 15.80 12.77 16.66
CA ASN A 264 15.61 14.21 16.77
C ASN A 264 14.12 14.56 16.73
N PRO A 265 13.41 14.59 17.87
CA PRO A 265 11.95 14.76 17.91
C PRO A 265 11.47 16.13 17.40
N ASP A 266 12.35 17.13 17.40
CA ASP A 266 12.05 18.48 16.94
C ASP A 266 12.23 18.64 15.41
N GLN A 267 12.82 17.63 14.76
CA GLN A 267 13.06 17.65 13.32
C GLN A 267 11.84 17.19 12.54
N GLN A 268 11.55 17.90 11.45
CA GLN A 268 10.49 17.54 10.49
C GLN A 268 11.07 17.61 9.08
N ALA A 269 11.77 16.56 8.66
CA ALA A 269 12.38 16.52 7.34
C ALA A 269 11.31 16.54 6.24
N GLU A 270 11.45 17.43 5.25
CA GLU A 270 10.58 17.47 4.07
C GLU A 270 10.88 16.32 3.11
N THR A 271 12.15 15.92 3.02
CA THR A 271 12.63 14.77 2.26
C THR A 271 13.39 13.81 3.17
N ILE A 272 13.11 12.52 3.05
CA ILE A 272 13.67 11.47 3.90
C ILE A 272 14.75 10.71 3.12
N ALA A 273 15.97 10.66 3.67
CA ALA A 273 17.07 9.87 3.13
C ALA A 273 16.75 8.36 3.17
N ASP A 274 17.18 7.60 2.16
CA ASP A 274 16.81 6.18 2.04
C ASP A 274 17.26 5.33 3.24
N ILE A 275 18.43 5.63 3.83
CA ILE A 275 18.93 4.94 5.02
C ILE A 275 18.03 5.12 6.25
N ASN A 276 17.25 6.21 6.28
CA ASN A 276 16.33 6.55 7.36
C ASN A 276 14.95 5.94 7.17
N LYS A 277 14.61 5.49 5.95
CA LYS A 277 13.29 4.93 5.65
C LYS A 277 13.07 3.62 6.41
N VAL A 278 11.87 3.46 6.95
CA VAL A 278 11.41 2.21 7.54
C VAL A 278 11.23 1.18 6.44
N ARG A 279 12.00 0.10 6.54
CA ARG A 279 12.00 -1.04 5.62
C ARG A 279 10.97 -2.08 6.02
N ASP A 280 10.87 -2.31 7.32
CA ASP A 280 10.13 -3.42 7.91
C ASP A 280 9.29 -2.94 9.10
N CYS A 281 8.09 -3.49 9.21
CA CYS A 281 7.11 -3.21 10.25
C CYS A 281 6.56 -4.55 10.75
N SER A 282 7.07 -5.02 11.87
CA SER A 282 6.62 -6.27 12.48
C SER A 282 5.54 -5.97 13.51
N ILE A 283 4.32 -6.48 13.28
CA ILE A 283 3.15 -6.20 14.12
C ILE A 283 2.82 -7.43 14.97
N HIS A 284 2.70 -7.23 16.28
CA HIS A 284 2.26 -8.23 17.24
C HIS A 284 1.05 -7.74 18.03
N TYR A 285 -0.10 -8.39 17.86
CA TYR A 285 -1.33 -8.06 18.60
C TYR A 285 -1.21 -8.57 20.04
N VAL A 286 -1.16 -7.65 21.01
CA VAL A 286 -0.94 -7.97 22.43
C VAL A 286 -2.23 -7.93 23.26
N ALA A 287 -3.24 -7.20 22.79
CA ALA A 287 -4.56 -7.14 23.42
C ALA A 287 -5.62 -6.72 22.37
N PRO A 288 -6.93 -6.78 22.68
CA PRO A 288 -7.94 -6.17 21.83
C PRO A 288 -7.60 -4.70 21.57
N ARG A 289 -7.45 -4.33 20.29
CA ARG A 289 -7.11 -2.97 19.84
C ARG A 289 -5.77 -2.43 20.37
N VAL A 290 -4.84 -3.33 20.70
CA VAL A 290 -3.48 -2.96 21.07
C VAL A 290 -2.49 -3.85 20.33
N MET A 291 -1.50 -3.22 19.70
CA MET A 291 -0.42 -3.91 19.03
C MET A 291 0.93 -3.34 19.47
N GLU A 292 1.91 -4.22 19.62
CA GLU A 292 3.32 -3.85 19.61
C GLU A 292 3.78 -3.84 18.14
N VAL A 293 4.37 -2.74 17.70
CA VAL A 293 4.97 -2.63 16.37
C VAL A 293 6.45 -2.38 16.50
N GLU A 294 7.26 -3.20 15.84
CA GLU A 294 8.69 -2.98 15.68
C GLU A 294 8.98 -2.39 14.29
N PHE A 295 9.55 -1.18 14.27
CA PHE A 295 9.96 -0.46 13.08
C PHE A 295 11.46 -0.58 12.88
N ARG A 296 11.89 -1.02 11.70
CA ARG A 296 13.32 -1.11 11.35
C ARG A 296 13.61 -0.24 10.14
N SER A 297 14.60 0.64 10.27
CA SER A 297 15.13 1.38 9.12
C SER A 297 15.80 0.45 8.10
N LEU A 298 16.05 0.95 6.89
CA LEU A 298 16.83 0.22 5.88
C LEU A 298 18.19 -0.21 6.43
N ARG A 299 18.91 0.71 7.09
CA ARG A 299 20.22 0.41 7.70
C ARG A 299 20.12 -0.70 8.76
N GLN A 300 19.12 -0.62 9.65
CA GLN A 300 18.91 -1.64 10.68
C GLN A 300 18.53 -2.99 10.09
N TRP A 301 17.73 -3.01 9.03
CA TRP A 301 17.32 -4.22 8.34
C TRP A 301 18.51 -4.91 7.64
N GLU A 302 19.33 -4.14 6.94
CA GLU A 302 20.54 -4.65 6.26
C GLU A 302 21.59 -5.20 7.22
N ALA A 303 21.65 -4.66 8.45
CA ALA A 303 22.53 -5.17 9.50
C ALA A 303 22.13 -6.55 10.05
N GLY A 304 20.99 -7.11 9.60
CA GLY A 304 20.58 -8.48 9.89
C GLY A 304 19.64 -8.61 11.09
N PRO A 305 19.03 -9.79 11.31
CA PRO A 305 17.90 -9.99 12.23
C PRO A 305 18.19 -9.70 13.71
N HIS A 306 19.46 -9.67 14.12
CA HIS A 306 19.85 -9.41 15.50
C HIS A 306 19.79 -7.93 15.90
N VAL A 307 19.77 -7.01 14.92
CA VAL A 307 19.65 -5.58 15.17
C VAL A 307 18.19 -5.23 15.39
N ARG A 308 17.84 -4.88 16.62
CA ARG A 308 16.48 -4.50 17.00
C ARG A 308 16.09 -3.15 16.41
N GLY A 309 14.83 -3.06 15.98
CA GLY A 309 14.16 -1.83 15.59
C GLY A 309 13.65 -1.02 16.78
N MET A 310 12.96 0.07 16.48
CA MET A 310 12.21 0.82 17.48
C MET A 310 10.87 0.15 17.73
N LYS A 311 10.58 -0.19 18.98
CA LYS A 311 9.30 -0.75 19.38
C LYS A 311 8.35 0.34 19.89
N LYS A 312 7.08 0.24 19.50
CA LYS A 312 6.00 1.12 19.96
C LYS A 312 4.77 0.29 20.29
N LEU A 313 4.07 0.68 21.35
CA LEU A 313 2.71 0.22 21.59
C LEU A 313 1.75 1.20 20.92
N LEU A 314 0.91 0.68 20.03
CA LEU A 314 -0.13 1.43 19.35
C LEU A 314 -1.49 0.89 19.80
N ALA A 315 -2.34 1.80 20.25
CA ALA A 315 -3.76 1.54 20.49
C ALA A 315 -4.59 2.21 19.39
N TRP A 316 -5.75 1.64 19.06
CA TRP A 316 -6.65 2.24 18.09
C TRP A 316 -8.10 2.14 18.47
#